data_AF-A0T1C8-F1
#
_entry.id   AF-A0T1C8-F1
#
_cell.length_a   1.000
_cell.length_b   1.000
_cell.length_c   1.000
_cell.angle_alpha   90.00
_cell.angle_beta   90.00
_cell.angle_gamma   90.00
#
_symmetry.space_group_name_H-M   'P 1'
#
loop_
_entity.id
_entity.type
_entity.pdbx_description
1 polymer ?
#
loop_
_entity_poly.entity_id
_entity_poly.type
_entity_poly.pdbx_seq_one_letter_code
_entity_poly.pdbx_strand_id
1 'polypeptide(L)'
;ITGRLDAFAPHSRKIHVDIDPSSINKNVKVDLPIIGDCAHVLEDMVRLWRAGSVTPDKKALADWWEQIDKWRARKSLAYKTSKELIKPQHAIQRLYELTKGRDVYITTEVG
;
A
#
# COMPACT_ATOMS: atom_id res chain seq x y z
N ILE A 1 11.12 0.14 3.93
CA ILE A 1 12.46 0.59 3.44
C ILE A 1 12.22 1.38 2.17
N THR A 2 12.53 2.67 2.17
CA THR A 2 12.28 3.61 1.05
C THR A 2 13.35 3.54 -0.05
N GLY A 3 14.40 2.74 0.13
CA GLY A 3 15.53 2.69 -0.79
C GLY A 3 16.29 4.03 -0.78
N ARG A 4 16.58 4.57 -1.97
CA ARG A 4 17.25 5.87 -2.13
C ARG A 4 16.23 7.01 -1.95
N LEU A 5 16.43 7.85 -0.94
CA LEU A 5 15.44 8.86 -0.52
C LEU A 5 15.15 9.93 -1.59
N ASP A 6 16.16 10.35 -2.36
CA ASP A 6 16.02 11.29 -3.47
C ASP A 6 15.16 10.73 -4.63
N ALA A 7 15.13 9.41 -4.78
CA ALA A 7 14.31 8.70 -5.77
C ALA A 7 12.95 8.27 -5.21
N PHE A 8 12.68 8.52 -3.93
CA PHE A 8 11.44 8.10 -3.30
C PHE A 8 10.32 9.10 -3.60
N ALA A 9 9.45 8.73 -4.54
CA ALA A 9 8.30 9.52 -4.97
C ALA A 9 8.66 11.00 -5.27
N PRO A 10 9.61 11.25 -6.20
CA PRO A 10 10.25 12.56 -6.40
C PRO A 10 9.29 13.65 -6.87
N HIS A 11 8.17 13.28 -7.50
CA HIS A 11 7.18 14.21 -8.07
C HIS A 11 5.84 14.18 -7.33
N SER A 12 5.81 13.70 -6.10
CA SER A 12 4.59 13.60 -5.28
C SER A 12 4.51 14.71 -4.24
N ARG A 13 3.28 15.20 -4.01
CA ARG A 13 2.91 15.88 -2.77
C ARG A 13 2.68 14.84 -1.68
N LYS A 14 3.36 14.98 -0.55
CA LYS A 14 3.42 14.01 0.53
C LYS A 14 2.58 14.48 1.70
N ILE A 15 1.53 13.73 1.99
CA ILE A 15 0.67 13.91 3.16
C ILE A 15 0.98 12.75 4.10
N HIS A 16 1.32 13.03 5.36
CA HIS A 16 1.70 12.01 6.33
C HIS A 16 0.87 12.15 7.61
N VAL A 17 0.12 11.11 7.92
CA VAL A 17 -0.68 10.98 9.14
C VAL A 17 0.06 10.04 10.08
N ASP A 18 0.50 10.55 11.23
CA ASP A 18 1.18 9.74 12.25
C ASP A 18 0.77 10.21 13.65
N ILE A 19 0.60 9.28 14.58
CA ILE A 19 0.25 9.62 15.97
C ILE A 19 1.46 10.12 16.76
N ASP A 20 2.67 9.70 16.37
CA ASP A 20 3.92 10.15 16.98
C ASP A 20 4.51 11.33 16.17
N PRO A 21 4.59 12.54 16.77
CA PRO A 21 5.24 13.69 16.14
C PRO A 21 6.68 13.41 15.70
N SER A 22 7.40 12.51 16.37
CA SER A 22 8.81 12.20 16.09
C SER A 22 9.01 11.46 14.75
N SER A 23 7.96 10.83 14.23
CA SER A 23 7.98 10.14 12.94
C SER A 23 7.82 11.09 11.75
N ILE A 24 7.22 12.27 11.97
CA ILE A 24 7.02 13.28 10.93
C ILE A 24 8.36 13.90 10.53
N ASN A 25 8.63 14.01 9.22
CA ASN A 25 9.90 14.52 8.67
C ASN A 25 11.16 13.75 9.09
N LYS A 26 11.04 12.57 9.73
CA LYS A 26 12.18 11.79 10.22
C LYS A 26 13.14 11.36 9.11
N ASN A 27 12.59 10.81 8.03
CA ASN A 27 13.35 10.30 6.88
C ASN A 27 12.98 10.97 5.57
N VAL A 28 11.71 11.33 5.39
CA VAL A 28 11.17 11.93 4.16
C VAL A 28 10.50 13.23 4.55
N LYS A 29 10.88 14.33 3.87
CA LYS A 29 10.21 15.62 4.05
C LYS A 29 8.77 15.53 3.57
N VAL A 30 7.82 15.92 4.42
CA VAL A 30 6.38 15.91 4.13
C VAL A 30 5.87 17.33 3.87
N ASP A 31 4.92 17.45 2.96
CA ASP A 31 4.33 18.75 2.58
C ASP A 31 3.14 19.12 3.48
N LEU A 32 2.41 18.11 3.98
CA LEU A 32 1.29 18.28 4.90
C LEU A 32 1.35 17.21 6.01
N PRO A 33 1.87 17.55 7.20
CA PRO A 33 1.83 16.66 8.35
C PRO A 33 0.48 16.75 9.06
N ILE A 34 -0.04 15.60 9.50
CA ILE A 34 -1.23 15.51 10.35
C ILE A 34 -0.87 14.62 11.53
N ILE A 35 -0.88 15.19 12.73
CA ILE A 35 -0.57 14.44 13.96
C ILE A 35 -1.88 13.97 14.57
N GLY A 36 -2.06 12.66 14.67
CA GLY A 36 -3.26 12.08 15.26
C GLY A 36 -3.45 10.61 14.96
N ASP A 37 -4.47 10.03 15.60
CA ASP A 37 -4.90 8.67 15.31
C ASP A 37 -5.40 8.55 13.87
N CYS A 38 -4.85 7.59 13.12
CA CYS A 38 -5.13 7.43 11.69
C CYS A 38 -6.60 7.09 11.43
N ALA A 39 -7.27 6.33 12.31
CA ALA A 39 -8.67 5.96 12.12
C ALA A 39 -9.56 7.21 12.23
N HIS A 40 -9.37 8.04 13.27
CA HIS A 40 -10.12 9.28 13.44
C HIS A 40 -9.85 10.29 12.31
N VAL A 41 -8.58 10.44 11.91
CA VAL A 41 -8.21 11.34 10.81
C VAL A 41 -8.86 10.91 9.50
N LEU A 42 -8.86 9.61 9.19
CA LEU A 42 -9.52 9.08 7.99
C LEU A 42 -11.05 9.25 8.03
N GLU A 43 -11.66 9.03 9.19
CA GLU A 43 -13.11 9.26 9.38
C GLU A 43 -13.47 10.72 9.06
N ASP A 44 -12.73 11.67 9.61
CA ASP A 44 -12.91 13.09 9.35
C ASP A 44 -12.71 13.45 7.87
N MET A 45 -11.64 12.93 7.25
CA MET A 45 -11.39 13.16 5.82
C MET A 45 -12.53 12.64 4.95
N VAL A 46 -13.05 11.43 5.22
CA VAL A 46 -14.16 10.85 4.46
C VAL A 46 -15.45 11.63 4.70
N ARG A 47 -15.73 12.05 5.93
CA ARG A 47 -16.89 12.87 6.27
C ARG A 47 -16.86 14.20 5.50
N LEU A 48 -15.73 14.90 5.54
CA LEU A 48 -15.53 16.17 4.82
C LEU A 48 -15.61 15.98 3.31
N TRP A 49 -15.02 14.90 2.79
CA TRP A 49 -15.10 14.55 1.36
C TRP A 49 -16.54 14.34 0.90
N ARG A 50 -17.35 13.60 1.67
CA ARG A 50 -18.77 13.32 1.35
C ARG A 50 -19.66 14.56 1.46
N ALA A 51 -19.37 15.45 2.40
CA ALA A 51 -20.10 16.71 2.57
C ALA A 51 -19.71 17.75 1.51
N GLY A 52 -18.49 17.66 0.97
CA GLY A 52 -17.99 18.53 -0.08
C GLY A 52 -18.62 18.24 -1.44
N SER A 53 -18.53 19.22 -2.34
CA SER A 53 -18.94 19.09 -3.75
C SER A 53 -17.76 18.79 -4.68
N VAL A 54 -16.65 18.29 -4.14
CA VAL A 54 -15.44 18.02 -4.91
C VAL A 54 -15.70 16.82 -5.82
N THR A 55 -15.69 17.05 -7.13
CA THR A 55 -15.79 15.98 -8.11
C THR A 55 -14.39 15.60 -8.59
N PRO A 56 -13.98 14.33 -8.45
CA PRO A 56 -12.71 13.88 -9.01
C PRO A 56 -12.68 14.05 -10.52
N ASP A 57 -11.49 14.36 -11.05
CA ASP A 57 -11.25 14.29 -12.49
C ASP A 57 -11.31 12.82 -12.95
N LYS A 58 -12.44 12.45 -13.55
CA LYS A 58 -12.69 11.08 -14.02
C LYS A 58 -11.70 10.64 -15.07
N LYS A 59 -11.22 11.55 -15.92
CA LYS A 59 -10.26 11.22 -16.98
C LYS A 59 -8.90 10.95 -16.36
N ALA A 60 -8.42 11.84 -15.49
CA ALA A 60 -7.15 11.65 -14.81
C ALA A 60 -7.12 10.35 -13.99
N LEU A 61 -8.23 10.01 -13.32
CA LEU A 61 -8.35 8.73 -12.60
C LEU A 61 -8.33 7.52 -13.52
N ALA A 62 -9.00 7.58 -14.69
CA ALA A 62 -8.99 6.50 -15.65
C ALA A 62 -7.58 6.25 -16.21
N ASP A 63 -6.88 7.32 -16.62
CA ASP A 63 -5.50 7.25 -17.12
C ASP A 63 -4.55 6.66 -16.05
N TRP A 64 -4.76 7.02 -14.78
CA TRP A 64 -3.99 6.49 -13.66
C TRP A 64 -4.25 5.00 -13.41
N TRP A 65 -5.51 4.55 -13.45
CA TRP A 65 -5.85 3.14 -13.32
C TRP A 65 -5.26 2.31 -14.47
N GLU A 66 -5.29 2.82 -15.70
CA GLU A 66 -4.66 2.16 -16.85
C GLU A 66 -3.16 1.96 -16.62
N GLN A 67 -2.48 2.98 -16.09
CA GLN A 67 -1.06 2.90 -15.76
C GLN A 67 -0.77 1.85 -14.66
N ILE A 68 -1.60 1.79 -13.62
CA ILE A 68 -1.49 0.77 -12.56
C ILE A 68 -1.67 -0.64 -13.15
N ASP A 69 -2.65 -0.82 -14.02
CA ASP A 69 -2.94 -2.14 -14.59
C ASP A 69 -1.84 -2.61 -15.54
N LYS A 70 -1.17 -1.70 -16.27
CA LYS A 70 0.09 -2.01 -16.99
C LYS A 70 1.16 -2.58 -16.06
N TRP A 71 1.33 -2.02 -14.86
CA TRP A 71 2.29 -2.55 -13.89
C TRP A 71 1.86 -3.89 -13.30
N ARG A 72 0.57 -4.06 -12.98
CA ARG A 72 0.02 -5.34 -12.51
C ARG A 72 0.15 -6.45 -13.55
N ALA A 73 -0.01 -6.13 -14.83
CA ALA A 73 0.13 -7.09 -15.94
C ALA A 73 1.51 -7.74 -16.01
N ARG A 74 2.55 -7.08 -15.47
CA ARG A 74 3.89 -7.67 -15.34
C ARG A 74 3.92 -8.90 -14.44
N LYS A 75 2.92 -9.07 -13.55
CA LYS A 75 2.82 -10.18 -12.59
C LYS A 75 4.15 -10.38 -11.84
N SER A 76 4.67 -9.32 -11.21
CA SER A 76 5.99 -9.32 -10.56
C SER A 76 6.16 -10.36 -9.45
N LEU A 77 5.06 -10.88 -8.90
CA LEU A 77 5.03 -11.95 -7.90
C LEU A 77 4.96 -13.36 -8.52
N ALA A 78 4.89 -13.49 -9.84
CA ALA A 78 4.89 -14.78 -10.52
C ALA A 78 6.23 -15.50 -10.31
N TYR A 79 6.16 -16.82 -10.16
CA TYR A 79 7.31 -17.69 -9.95
C TYR A 79 7.22 -18.94 -10.83
N LYS A 80 8.37 -19.55 -11.14
CA LYS A 80 8.41 -20.81 -11.89
C LYS A 80 8.03 -21.98 -10.98
N THR A 81 6.98 -22.70 -11.33
CA THR A 81 6.56 -23.93 -10.65
C THR A 81 7.54 -25.07 -10.92
N SER A 82 7.58 -26.07 -10.04
CA SER A 82 8.31 -27.32 -10.26
C SER A 82 7.40 -28.51 -9.91
N LYS A 83 7.57 -29.61 -10.66
CA LYS A 83 6.91 -30.90 -10.37
C LYS A 83 7.73 -31.78 -9.41
N GLU A 84 9.02 -31.48 -9.25
CA GLU A 84 9.96 -32.27 -8.45
C GLU A 84 10.21 -31.64 -7.07
N LEU A 85 10.13 -30.32 -6.97
CA LEU A 85 10.43 -29.57 -5.75
C LEU A 85 9.29 -28.63 -5.38
N ILE A 86 8.92 -28.62 -4.10
CA ILE A 86 7.97 -27.67 -3.56
C ILE A 86 8.65 -26.30 -3.49
N LYS A 87 8.13 -25.33 -4.26
CA LYS A 87 8.58 -23.95 -4.19
C LYS A 87 8.02 -23.29 -2.93
N PRO A 88 8.79 -22.47 -2.19
CA PRO A 88 8.31 -21.83 -0.97
C PRO A 88 7.10 -20.92 -1.25
N GLN A 89 7.10 -20.22 -2.39
CA GLN A 89 5.95 -19.42 -2.84
C GLN A 89 4.70 -20.29 -3.02
N HIS A 90 4.87 -21.50 -3.56
CA HIS A 90 3.78 -22.46 -3.74
C HIS A 90 3.27 -23.00 -2.40
N ALA A 91 4.16 -23.30 -1.46
CA ALA A 91 3.77 -23.75 -0.12
C ALA A 91 2.89 -22.70 0.58
N ILE A 92 3.31 -21.42 0.57
CA ILE A 92 2.55 -20.31 1.18
C ILE A 92 1.22 -20.10 0.44
N GLN A 93 1.22 -20.16 -0.89
CA GLN A 93 -0.01 -20.03 -1.68
C GLN A 93 -1.02 -21.13 -1.33
N ARG A 94 -0.57 -22.38 -1.23
CA ARG A 94 -1.42 -23.52 -0.87
C ARG A 94 -1.94 -23.43 0.56
N LEU A 95 -1.12 -22.96 1.49
CA LEU A 95 -1.55 -22.67 2.86
C LEU A 95 -2.70 -21.66 2.85
N TYR A 96 -2.51 -20.51 2.19
CA TYR A 96 -3.55 -19.49 2.08
C TYR A 96 -4.84 -20.00 1.42
N GLU A 97 -4.74 -20.75 0.32
CA GLU A 97 -5.92 -21.28 -0.38
C GLU A 97 -6.77 -22.21 0.50
N LEU A 98 -6.13 -22.96 1.41
CA LEU A 98 -6.79 -23.86 2.35
C LEU A 98 -7.34 -23.18 3.60
N THR A 99 -6.86 -21.98 3.93
CA THR A 99 -7.18 -21.28 5.18
C THR A 99 -7.96 -19.97 5.00
N LYS A 100 -8.04 -19.40 3.80
CA LYS A 100 -8.65 -18.08 3.51
C LYS A 100 -10.11 -17.86 3.95
N GLY A 101 -10.83 -18.92 4.32
CA GLY A 101 -12.20 -18.85 4.85
C GLY A 101 -12.29 -19.01 6.37
N ARG A 102 -11.16 -19.00 7.08
CA ARG A 102 -11.06 -19.20 8.53
C ARG A 102 -10.43 -17.98 9.18
N ASP A 103 -10.62 -17.87 10.48
CA ASP A 103 -9.86 -16.93 11.32
C ASP A 103 -8.46 -17.50 11.58
N VAL A 104 -7.43 -16.93 10.95
CA VAL A 104 -6.08 -17.49 10.89
C VAL A 104 -5.05 -16.42 11.22
N TYR A 105 -4.17 -16.74 12.16
CA TYR A 105 -2.99 -15.94 12.50
C TYR A 105 -1.74 -16.53 11.85
N ILE A 106 -0.91 -15.69 11.24
CA ILE A 106 0.36 -16.07 10.61
C ILE A 106 1.50 -15.38 11.35
N THR A 107 2.46 -16.16 11.83
CA THR A 107 3.70 -15.68 12.44
C THR A 107 4.89 -16.14 11.59
N THR A 108 5.93 -15.31 11.48
CA THR A 108 7.12 -15.63 10.70
C THR A 108 8.38 -15.29 11.49
N GLU A 109 9.46 -16.03 11.27
CA GLU A 109 10.82 -15.61 11.63
C GLU A 109 11.35 -14.58 10.61
N VAL A 110 12.65 -14.32 10.63
CA VAL A 110 13.34 -13.43 9.68
C VAL A 110 13.99 -14.25 8.56
N GLY A 111 13.87 -13.82 7.30
CA GLY A 111 14.46 -14.46 6.13
C GLY A 111 14.51 -13.55 4.91
#